data_AF-A0A7Y2ASW1-F1
#
_entry.id   AF-A0A7Y2ASW1-F1
#
_cell.length_a   1.000
_cell.length_b   1.000
_cell.length_c   1.000
_cell.angle_alpha   90.00
_cell.angle_beta   90.00
_cell.angle_gamma   90.00
#
_symmetry.space_group_name_H-M   'P 1'
#
loop_
_entity.id
_entity.type
_entity.pdbx_description
1 polymer ?
#
loop_
_entity_poly.entity_id
_entity_poly.type
_entity_poly.pdbx_seq_one_letter_code
_entity_poly.pdbx_strand_id
1 'polypeptide(L)'
;MTFSLKFFPVKDLIFSVIPTVGTYFGYLQGVSPEILPNKFYAIGIGLITSLILAIIFYRENVKSYKKSLAELLATGYFMNFTGRLGKLLKSKVPINFTYKDGSIKSFDAKDIFVEIGIPGSLQALTRYSNSVESLSEILYVTDATQSEPFWLRGNVEENTLMIYEFPRTLFSLAGYLKTESGDMKKAEKKSKKIYGYFEKKIEELRILNGSQLPMDKFEFKHV
;
A
#
# COMPACT_ATOMS: atom_id res chain seq x y z
N MET A 1 21.28 -12.40 -0.09
CA MET A 1 20.46 -11.17 -0.04
C MET A 1 20.75 -10.45 -1.35
N THR A 2 19.78 -10.24 -2.24
CA THR A 2 20.04 -9.56 -3.52
C THR A 2 20.27 -8.08 -3.24
N PHE A 3 21.52 -7.63 -3.32
CA PHE A 3 21.86 -6.22 -3.16
C PHE A 3 21.37 -5.47 -4.40
N SER A 4 20.38 -4.60 -4.21
CA SER A 4 19.92 -3.68 -5.24
C SER A 4 20.45 -2.28 -4.94
N LEU A 5 21.17 -1.70 -5.91
CA LEU A 5 21.68 -0.32 -5.86
C LEU A 5 20.55 0.71 -5.76
N LYS A 6 19.31 0.35 -6.10
CA LYS A 6 18.11 1.20 -6.01
C LYS A 6 17.85 1.75 -4.60
N PHE A 7 18.24 1.01 -3.57
CA PHE A 7 18.06 1.40 -2.17
C PHE A 7 19.36 1.83 -1.49
N PHE A 8 20.45 1.91 -2.26
CA PHE A 8 21.73 2.32 -1.73
C PHE A 8 21.66 3.82 -1.42
N PRO A 9 21.96 4.24 -0.18
CA PRO A 9 21.80 5.63 0.24
C PRO A 9 22.97 6.46 -0.29
N VAL A 10 23.09 6.67 -1.61
CA VAL A 10 24.26 7.37 -2.19
C VAL A 10 24.44 8.75 -1.56
N LYS A 11 23.36 9.48 -1.30
CA LYS A 11 23.40 10.77 -0.61
C LYS A 11 23.87 10.64 0.84
N ASP A 12 23.29 9.72 1.62
CA ASP A 12 23.66 9.57 3.04
C ASP A 12 25.07 8.96 3.20
N LEU A 13 25.50 8.13 2.24
CA LEU A 13 26.85 7.62 2.14
C LEU A 13 27.83 8.78 1.90
N ILE A 14 27.53 9.69 0.96
CA ILE A 14 28.31 10.92 0.75
C ILE A 14 28.37 11.75 2.05
N PHE A 15 27.25 11.92 2.77
CA PHE A 15 27.24 12.64 4.05
C PHE A 15 27.96 11.90 5.20
N SER A 16 28.15 10.58 5.13
CA SER A 16 28.95 9.81 6.10
C SER A 16 30.43 9.72 5.71
N VAL A 17 30.72 9.66 4.41
CA VAL A 17 32.06 9.51 3.85
C VAL A 17 32.78 10.86 3.83
N ILE A 18 32.10 11.98 3.54
CA ILE A 18 32.73 13.31 3.53
C ILE A 18 33.34 13.67 4.90
N PRO A 19 32.66 13.51 6.04
CA PRO A 19 33.27 13.72 7.35
C PRO A 19 34.45 12.77 7.60
N THR A 20 34.34 11.52 7.15
CA THR A 20 35.40 10.50 7.31
C THR A 20 36.64 10.82 6.46
N VAL A 21 36.44 11.31 5.23
CA VAL A 21 37.48 11.79 4.31
C VAL A 21 38.08 13.10 4.82
N GLY A 22 37.26 14.03 5.34
CA GLY A 22 37.74 15.26 5.97
C GLY A 22 38.59 14.97 7.21
N THR A 23 38.18 13.98 8.01
CA THR A 23 38.97 13.48 9.14
C THR A 23 40.30 12.88 8.65
N TYR A 24 40.29 12.07 7.58
CA TYR A 24 41.49 11.50 6.96
C TYR A 24 42.45 12.58 6.43
N PHE A 25 41.92 13.62 5.77
CA PHE A 25 42.70 14.76 5.27
C PHE A 25 43.31 15.57 6.43
N GLY A 26 42.56 15.76 7.52
CA GLY A 26 43.06 16.36 8.75
C GLY A 26 44.20 15.56 9.38
N TYR A 27 44.09 14.22 9.43
CA TYR A 27 45.16 13.33 9.92
C TYR A 27 46.43 13.37 9.06
N LEU A 28 46.32 13.50 7.74
CA LEU A 28 47.45 13.66 6.83
C LEU A 28 48.12 15.03 6.95
N GLN A 29 47.36 16.07 7.29
CA GLN A 29 47.84 17.44 7.51
C GLN A 29 48.29 17.71 8.96
N GLY A 30 48.30 16.71 9.84
CA GLY A 30 48.78 16.84 11.22
C GLY A 30 47.75 17.40 12.22
N VAL A 31 46.50 17.58 11.80
CA VAL A 31 45.37 18.02 12.65
C VAL A 31 44.72 16.78 13.26
N SER A 32 45.36 16.18 14.26
CA SER A 32 44.84 15.01 14.97
C SER A 32 44.22 15.41 16.31
N PRO A 33 43.02 14.93 16.66
CA PRO A 33 42.56 14.91 18.05
C PRO A 33 43.51 14.02 18.88
N GLU A 34 43.94 14.45 20.05
CA GLU A 34 44.85 13.70 20.95
C GLU A 34 44.22 12.43 21.57
N ILE A 35 42.94 12.18 21.30
CA ILE A 35 42.10 11.18 21.97
C ILE A 35 42.40 9.74 21.48
N LEU A 36 42.99 9.56 20.29
CA LEU A 36 43.30 8.23 19.73
C LEU A 36 44.77 8.15 19.29
N PRO A 37 45.63 7.41 20.02
CA PRO A 37 47.08 7.44 19.83
C PRO A 37 47.55 6.72 18.56
N ASN A 38 46.71 5.87 17.94
CA ASN A 38 47.09 5.07 16.78
C ASN A 38 46.17 5.31 15.59
N LYS A 39 46.74 5.92 14.55
CA LYS A 39 46.08 6.32 13.30
C LYS A 39 45.33 5.16 12.63
N PHE A 40 45.87 3.93 12.70
CA PHE A 40 45.23 2.75 12.11
C PHE A 40 43.96 2.33 12.85
N TYR A 41 43.92 2.48 14.18
CA TYR A 41 42.72 2.19 14.97
C TYR A 41 41.62 3.23 14.71
N ALA A 42 41.97 4.52 14.57
CA ALA A 42 41.00 5.56 14.22
C ALA A 42 40.36 5.31 12.84
N ILE A 43 41.16 4.93 11.84
CA ILE A 43 40.67 4.56 10.50
C ILE A 43 39.78 3.31 10.57
N GLY A 44 40.19 2.29 11.34
CA GLY A 44 39.41 1.08 11.54
C GLY A 44 38.03 1.34 12.17
N ILE A 45 37.98 2.15 13.23
CA ILE A 45 36.74 2.53 13.91
C ILE A 45 35.84 3.35 12.98
N GLY A 46 36.41 4.30 12.21
CA GLY A 46 35.66 5.10 11.24
C GLY A 46 35.03 4.26 10.13
N LEU A 47 35.78 3.28 9.58
CA LEU A 47 35.29 2.35 8.57
C LEU A 47 34.17 1.46 9.11
N ILE A 48 34.36 0.89 10.31
CA ILE A 48 33.35 0.03 10.94
C ILE A 48 32.07 0.84 11.22
N THR A 49 32.19 2.06 11.76
CA THR A 49 31.05 2.92 12.06
C THR A 49 30.30 3.30 10.78
N SER A 50 31.02 3.65 9.71
CA SER A 50 30.44 3.96 8.40
C SER A 50 29.70 2.76 7.80
N LEU A 51 30.28 1.56 7.93
CA LEU A 51 29.64 0.33 7.46
C LEU A 51 28.34 0.04 8.23
N ILE A 52 28.34 0.22 9.56
CA ILE A 52 27.16 0.05 10.40
C ILE A 52 26.06 1.05 9.98
N LEU A 53 26.41 2.32 9.81
CA LEU A 53 25.48 3.36 9.36
C LEU A 53 24.90 3.06 7.98
N ALA A 54 25.74 2.63 7.03
CA ALA A 54 25.30 2.25 5.69
C ALA A 54 24.27 1.09 5.74
N ILE A 55 24.48 0.10 6.61
CA ILE A 55 23.52 -1.00 6.82
C ILE A 55 22.20 -0.48 7.41
N ILE A 56 22.27 0.44 8.38
CA ILE A 56 21.07 1.04 9.00
C ILE A 56 20.28 1.83 7.96
N PHE A 57 20.91 2.76 7.24
CA PHE A 57 20.26 3.58 6.22
C PHE A 57 19.68 2.74 5.09
N TYR A 58 20.39 1.70 4.65
CA TYR A 58 19.85 0.77 3.66
C TYR A 58 18.56 0.11 4.14
N ARG A 59 18.52 -0.34 5.40
CA ARG A 59 17.33 -0.95 5.99
C ARG A 59 16.18 0.05 6.09
N GLU A 60 16.45 1.29 6.46
CA GLU A 60 15.45 2.36 6.54
C GLU A 60 14.89 2.71 5.16
N ASN A 61 15.74 2.86 4.14
CA ASN A 61 15.31 3.15 2.77
C ASN A 61 14.44 2.04 2.19
N VAL A 62 14.77 0.77 2.45
CA VAL A 62 13.92 -0.36 2.05
C VAL A 62 12.56 -0.32 2.76
N LYS A 63 12.54 0.07 4.05
CA LYS A 63 11.28 0.19 4.81
C LYS A 63 10.44 1.36 4.27
N SER A 64 11.05 2.51 4.04
CA SER A 64 10.43 3.72 3.49
C SER A 64 9.82 3.41 2.11
N TYR A 65 10.58 2.80 1.22
CA TYR A 65 10.09 2.39 -0.10
C TYR A 65 8.84 1.51 -0.04
N LYS A 66 8.85 0.47 0.82
CA LYS A 66 7.69 -0.41 0.99
C LYS A 66 6.47 0.33 1.53
N LYS A 67 6.68 1.28 2.44
CA LYS A 67 5.63 2.13 2.98
C LYS A 67 5.05 3.01 1.87
N SER A 68 5.89 3.71 1.10
CA SER A 68 5.45 4.56 -0.01
C SER A 68 4.72 3.78 -1.11
N LEU A 69 5.18 2.57 -1.44
CA LEU A 69 4.48 1.70 -2.39
C LEU A 69 3.08 1.32 -1.87
N ALA A 70 2.98 0.93 -0.59
CA ALA A 70 1.70 0.64 0.04
C ALA A 70 0.77 1.87 0.05
N GLU A 71 1.31 3.05 0.36
CA GLU A 71 0.57 4.32 0.38
C GLU A 71 0.03 4.70 -1.00
N LEU A 72 0.84 4.54 -2.05
CA LEU A 72 0.42 4.80 -3.42
C LEU A 72 -0.71 3.84 -3.85
N LEU A 73 -0.58 2.56 -3.54
CA LEU A 73 -1.61 1.56 -3.83
C LEU A 73 -2.90 1.82 -3.06
N ALA A 74 -2.80 2.18 -1.76
CA ALA A 74 -3.94 2.49 -0.90
C ALA A 74 -4.66 3.76 -1.35
N THR A 75 -3.91 4.82 -1.64
CA THR A 75 -4.48 6.09 -2.12
C THR A 75 -5.14 5.90 -3.48
N GLY A 76 -4.49 5.20 -4.40
CA GLY A 76 -5.07 4.87 -5.71
C GLY A 76 -6.34 4.03 -5.59
N TYR A 77 -6.35 3.02 -4.72
CA TYR A 77 -7.55 2.23 -4.44
C TYR A 77 -8.68 3.08 -3.84
N PHE A 78 -8.38 3.89 -2.82
CA PHE A 78 -9.36 4.74 -2.16
C PHE A 78 -9.97 5.75 -3.14
N MET A 79 -9.15 6.44 -3.93
CA MET A 79 -9.64 7.46 -4.88
C MET A 79 -10.52 6.85 -5.98
N ASN A 80 -10.16 5.68 -6.50
CA ASN A 80 -10.88 5.06 -7.61
C ASN A 80 -12.10 4.25 -7.18
N PHE A 81 -12.09 3.69 -5.97
CA PHE A 81 -13.17 2.83 -5.48
C PHE A 81 -13.86 3.39 -4.24
N THR A 82 -13.24 3.29 -3.06
CA THR A 82 -13.93 3.54 -1.78
C THR A 82 -14.48 4.97 -1.69
N GLY A 83 -13.68 5.95 -2.10
CA GLY A 83 -14.07 7.35 -2.15
C GLY A 83 -15.12 7.63 -3.22
N ARG A 84 -15.02 6.99 -4.40
CA ARG A 84 -16.01 7.14 -5.49
C ARG A 84 -17.37 6.56 -5.06
N LEU A 85 -17.38 5.32 -4.59
CA LEU A 85 -18.59 4.66 -4.10
C LEU A 85 -19.15 5.37 -2.87
N GLY A 86 -18.30 5.84 -1.94
CA GLY A 86 -18.74 6.60 -0.78
C GLY A 86 -19.46 7.89 -1.16
N LYS A 87 -18.99 8.61 -2.19
CA LYS A 87 -19.68 9.80 -2.71
C LYS A 87 -21.04 9.44 -3.29
N LEU A 88 -21.11 8.34 -4.05
CA LEU A 88 -22.37 7.85 -4.60
C LEU A 88 -23.38 7.48 -3.49
N LEU A 89 -22.92 6.79 -2.44
CA LEU A 89 -23.75 6.38 -1.29
C LEU A 89 -24.17 7.54 -0.36
N LYS A 90 -23.66 8.75 -0.60
CA LYS A 90 -24.13 9.99 0.02
C LYS A 90 -25.33 10.61 -0.71
N SER A 91 -25.63 10.12 -1.92
CA SER A 91 -26.76 10.59 -2.72
C SER A 91 -28.07 10.48 -1.93
N LYS A 92 -28.93 11.49 -2.09
CA LYS A 92 -30.31 11.49 -1.58
C LYS A 92 -31.31 10.90 -2.57
N VAL A 93 -30.88 10.64 -3.81
CA VAL A 93 -31.71 10.03 -4.84
C VAL A 93 -31.37 8.54 -4.97
N PRO A 94 -32.34 7.69 -5.32
CA PRO A 94 -32.10 6.28 -5.62
C PRO A 94 -31.00 6.11 -6.66
N ILE A 95 -30.19 5.07 -6.49
CA ILE A 95 -29.08 4.73 -7.37
C ILE A 95 -29.52 3.57 -8.26
N ASN A 96 -29.34 3.71 -9.56
CA ASN A 96 -29.70 2.70 -10.54
C ASN A 96 -28.52 1.77 -10.83
N PHE A 97 -28.77 0.47 -10.73
CA PHE A 97 -27.82 -0.57 -11.04
C PHE A 97 -28.35 -1.38 -12.23
N THR A 98 -27.53 -1.48 -13.28
CA THR A 98 -27.81 -2.29 -14.46
C THR A 98 -27.14 -3.65 -14.30
N TYR A 99 -27.93 -4.70 -14.43
CA TYR A 99 -27.50 -6.09 -14.33
C TYR A 99 -27.03 -6.57 -15.70
N LYS A 100 -26.33 -7.72 -15.75
CA LYS A 100 -25.83 -8.29 -17.01
C LYS A 100 -26.93 -8.63 -18.01
N ASP A 101 -28.12 -8.96 -17.52
CA ASP A 101 -29.31 -9.24 -18.33
C ASP A 101 -29.97 -7.96 -18.87
N GLY A 102 -29.44 -6.78 -18.53
CA GLY A 102 -29.97 -5.48 -18.90
C GLY A 102 -31.08 -4.97 -17.97
N SER A 103 -31.50 -5.77 -16.98
CA SER A 103 -32.47 -5.31 -15.99
C SER A 103 -31.88 -4.18 -15.15
N ILE A 104 -32.73 -3.20 -14.79
CA ILE A 104 -32.32 -2.05 -13.98
C ILE A 104 -33.09 -2.13 -12.67
N LYS A 105 -32.37 -2.10 -11.55
CA LYS A 105 -32.95 -1.98 -10.22
C LYS A 105 -32.43 -0.74 -9.54
N SER A 106 -33.32 -0.05 -8.84
CA SER A 106 -33.00 1.16 -8.07
C SER A 106 -32.97 0.85 -6.60
N PHE A 107 -31.96 1.34 -5.90
CA PHE A 107 -31.83 1.20 -4.44
C PHE A 107 -31.64 2.57 -3.82
N ASP A 108 -32.35 2.83 -2.71
CA ASP A 108 -32.00 3.96 -1.87
C ASP A 108 -30.64 3.70 -1.23
N ALA A 109 -29.84 4.75 -1.05
CA ALA A 109 -28.49 4.58 -0.51
C ALA A 109 -28.47 3.91 0.87
N LYS A 110 -29.54 4.03 1.67
CA LYS A 110 -29.67 3.40 3.01
C LYS A 110 -29.79 1.87 2.95
N ASP A 111 -30.23 1.33 1.81
CA ASP A 111 -30.45 -0.11 1.60
C ASP A 111 -29.26 -0.74 0.85
N ILE A 112 -28.09 -0.08 0.91
CA ILE A 112 -26.86 -0.52 0.26
C ILE A 112 -25.75 -0.60 1.31
N PHE A 113 -25.12 -1.76 1.42
CA PHE A 113 -23.96 -2.01 2.26
C PHE A 113 -22.77 -2.47 1.43
N VAL A 114 -21.56 -2.22 1.91
CA VAL A 114 -20.33 -2.53 1.20
C VAL A 114 -19.39 -3.34 2.09
N GLU A 115 -19.11 -4.60 1.71
CA GLU A 115 -18.06 -5.42 2.32
C GLU A 115 -16.77 -5.28 1.50
N ILE A 116 -15.71 -4.77 2.13
CA ILE A 116 -14.38 -4.68 1.55
C ILE A 116 -13.46 -5.70 2.22
N GLY A 117 -13.03 -6.70 1.45
CA GLY A 117 -12.04 -7.67 1.90
C GLY A 117 -10.63 -7.08 1.88
N ILE A 118 -10.05 -6.85 3.06
CA ILE A 118 -8.67 -6.39 3.25
C ILE A 118 -7.76 -7.59 3.49
N PRO A 119 -6.90 -7.95 2.53
CA PRO A 119 -6.18 -9.22 2.59
C PRO A 119 -4.94 -9.17 3.47
N GLY A 120 -4.77 -10.17 4.34
CA GLY A 120 -3.50 -10.42 5.04
C GLY A 120 -2.46 -11.14 4.18
N SER A 121 -2.87 -11.73 3.06
CA SER A 121 -1.99 -12.46 2.12
C SER A 121 -2.59 -12.58 0.72
N LEU A 122 -1.77 -12.96 -0.27
CA LEU A 122 -2.25 -13.22 -1.63
C LEU A 122 -3.24 -14.40 -1.64
N GLN A 123 -2.95 -15.47 -0.91
CA GLN A 123 -3.85 -16.63 -0.84
C GLN A 123 -5.19 -16.28 -0.21
N ALA A 124 -5.19 -15.44 0.82
CA ALA A 124 -6.41 -14.87 1.40
C ALA A 124 -7.21 -14.07 0.37
N LEU A 125 -6.55 -13.15 -0.33
CA LEU A 125 -7.16 -12.32 -1.37
C LEU A 125 -7.80 -13.19 -2.48
N THR A 126 -7.09 -14.22 -2.96
CA THR A 126 -7.61 -15.16 -3.96
C THR A 126 -8.80 -15.95 -3.45
N ARG A 127 -8.77 -16.43 -2.22
CA ARG A 127 -9.92 -17.17 -1.64
C ARG A 127 -11.14 -16.26 -1.53
N TYR A 128 -10.96 -15.06 -1.00
CA TYR A 128 -12.02 -14.09 -0.87
C TYR A 128 -12.58 -13.68 -2.22
N SER A 129 -11.72 -13.39 -3.22
CA SER A 129 -12.18 -13.06 -4.57
C SER A 129 -13.03 -14.18 -5.14
N ASN A 130 -12.57 -15.43 -5.09
CA ASN A 130 -13.33 -16.57 -5.63
C ASN A 130 -14.70 -16.72 -4.94
N SER A 131 -14.74 -16.52 -3.62
CA SER A 131 -16.00 -16.52 -2.85
C SER A 131 -16.95 -15.43 -3.35
N VAL A 132 -16.46 -14.20 -3.49
CA VAL A 132 -17.23 -13.09 -4.03
C VAL A 132 -17.75 -13.40 -5.43
N GLU A 133 -16.92 -13.98 -6.31
CA GLU A 133 -17.35 -14.34 -7.67
C GLU A 133 -18.47 -15.38 -7.70
N SER A 134 -18.52 -16.28 -6.71
CA SER A 134 -19.58 -17.27 -6.59
C SER A 134 -20.89 -16.73 -5.98
N LEU A 135 -20.79 -15.72 -5.11
CA LEU A 135 -21.92 -15.17 -4.35
C LEU A 135 -22.57 -13.95 -5.01
N SER A 136 -21.90 -13.34 -5.99
CA SER A 136 -22.30 -12.04 -6.51
C SER A 136 -22.22 -11.98 -8.03
N GLU A 137 -23.06 -11.13 -8.60
CA GLU A 137 -23.04 -10.81 -10.02
C GLU A 137 -22.42 -9.45 -10.29
N ILE A 138 -22.16 -9.15 -11.56
CA ILE A 138 -21.60 -7.85 -11.96
C ILE A 138 -22.74 -6.86 -12.14
N LEU A 139 -22.63 -5.72 -11.46
CA LEU A 139 -23.56 -4.61 -11.52
C LEU A 139 -22.87 -3.40 -12.12
N TYR A 140 -23.50 -2.73 -13.07
CA TYR A 140 -23.01 -1.46 -13.62
C TYR A 140 -23.75 -0.31 -12.99
N VAL A 141 -23.01 0.72 -12.58
CA VAL A 141 -23.59 1.92 -12.01
C VAL A 141 -23.20 3.14 -12.84
N THR A 142 -24.20 3.92 -13.22
CA THR A 142 -24.04 5.19 -13.93
C THR A 142 -24.28 6.33 -12.95
N ASP A 143 -23.23 7.10 -12.68
CA ASP A 143 -23.33 8.34 -11.93
C ASP A 143 -23.67 9.47 -12.90
N ALA A 144 -24.73 10.24 -12.63
CA ALA A 144 -25.16 11.36 -13.48
C ALA A 144 -24.06 12.43 -13.67
N THR A 145 -23.08 12.48 -12.77
CA THR A 145 -21.96 13.43 -12.83
C THR A 145 -20.77 12.92 -13.65
N GLN A 146 -20.78 11.67 -14.12
CA GLN A 146 -19.64 11.07 -14.82
C GLN A 146 -20.04 10.39 -16.13
N SER A 147 -19.15 10.49 -17.12
CA SER A 147 -19.38 9.96 -18.46
C SER A 147 -19.26 8.44 -18.56
N GLU A 148 -18.55 7.78 -17.65
CA GLU A 148 -18.26 6.34 -17.74
C GLU A 148 -18.88 5.54 -16.58
N PRO A 149 -19.71 4.53 -16.87
CA PRO A 149 -20.17 3.58 -15.87
C PRO A 149 -18.99 2.81 -15.30
N PHE A 150 -19.06 2.48 -14.01
CA PHE A 150 -18.14 1.52 -13.42
C PHE A 150 -18.90 0.31 -12.93
N TRP A 151 -18.19 -0.81 -12.86
CA TRP A 151 -18.77 -2.08 -12.47
C TRP A 151 -18.37 -2.45 -11.05
N LEU A 152 -19.31 -3.10 -10.39
CA LEU A 152 -19.25 -3.55 -9.02
C LEU A 152 -19.65 -5.03 -8.98
N ARG A 153 -19.38 -5.68 -7.87
CA ARG A 153 -19.93 -7.00 -7.59
C ARG A 153 -20.94 -6.87 -6.47
N GLY A 154 -22.14 -7.39 -6.67
CA GLY A 154 -23.16 -7.34 -5.62
C GLY A 154 -24.18 -8.46 -5.69
N ASN A 155 -24.89 -8.62 -4.58
CA ASN A 155 -26.03 -9.53 -4.41
C ASN A 155 -27.16 -8.78 -3.71
N VAL A 156 -28.40 -9.14 -4.03
CA VAL A 156 -29.58 -8.61 -3.34
C VAL A 156 -30.08 -9.64 -2.34
N GLU A 157 -30.09 -9.28 -1.07
CA GLU A 157 -30.58 -10.11 0.04
C GLU A 157 -31.64 -9.32 0.79
N GLU A 158 -32.87 -9.84 0.88
CA GLU A 158 -33.97 -9.23 1.65
C GLU A 158 -34.18 -7.72 1.36
N ASN A 159 -34.25 -7.36 0.06
CA ASN A 159 -34.33 -5.97 -0.44
C ASN A 159 -33.11 -5.07 -0.18
N THR A 160 -32.05 -5.60 0.40
CA THR A 160 -30.80 -4.90 0.64
C THR A 160 -29.77 -5.28 -0.43
N LEU A 161 -29.06 -4.31 -0.98
CA LEU A 161 -27.96 -4.56 -1.90
C LEU A 161 -26.64 -4.65 -1.14
N MET A 162 -26.05 -5.85 -1.14
CA MET A 162 -24.70 -6.10 -0.63
C MET A 162 -23.70 -5.95 -1.78
N ILE A 163 -22.79 -4.97 -1.67
CA ILE A 163 -21.68 -4.78 -2.61
C ILE A 163 -20.43 -5.41 -2.01
N TYR A 164 -19.72 -6.21 -2.79
CA TYR A 164 -18.47 -6.85 -2.41
C TYR A 164 -17.31 -6.28 -3.22
N GLU A 165 -16.24 -5.88 -2.53
CA GLU A 165 -15.02 -5.44 -3.19
C GLU A 165 -13.76 -5.95 -2.48
N PHE A 166 -12.65 -5.96 -3.22
CA PHE A 166 -11.34 -6.25 -2.70
C PHE A 166 -10.28 -5.50 -3.54
N PRO A 167 -9.18 -5.03 -2.95
CA PRO A 167 -8.21 -4.19 -3.64
C PRO A 167 -7.44 -5.00 -4.72
N ARG A 168 -7.95 -5.00 -5.95
CA ARG A 168 -7.40 -5.77 -7.09
C ARG A 168 -5.94 -5.43 -7.40
N THR A 169 -5.51 -4.21 -7.08
CA THR A 169 -4.13 -3.75 -7.22
C THR A 169 -3.13 -4.58 -6.40
N LEU A 170 -3.59 -5.32 -5.39
CA LEU A 170 -2.75 -6.16 -4.54
C LEU A 170 -2.44 -7.55 -5.14
N PHE A 171 -3.15 -8.00 -6.17
CA PHE A 171 -2.87 -9.28 -6.85
C PHE A 171 -1.52 -9.27 -7.58
N SER A 172 -1.19 -8.17 -8.24
CA SER A 172 0.05 -8.03 -9.01
C SER A 172 1.28 -7.81 -8.14
N LEU A 173 1.11 -7.53 -6.84
CA LEU A 173 2.20 -7.14 -5.95
C LEU A 173 3.28 -8.23 -5.81
N ALA A 174 2.88 -9.49 -5.63
CA ALA A 174 3.84 -10.58 -5.50
C ALA A 174 4.62 -10.79 -6.82
N GLY A 175 3.95 -10.67 -7.97
CA GLY A 175 4.59 -10.70 -9.29
C GLY A 175 5.59 -9.55 -9.47
N TYR A 176 5.21 -8.34 -9.09
CA TYR A 176 6.08 -7.16 -9.12
C TYR A 176 7.31 -7.34 -8.22
N LEU A 177 7.15 -7.88 -7.00
CA LEU A 177 8.27 -8.09 -6.09
C LEU A 177 9.13 -9.31 -6.46
N LYS A 178 8.58 -10.27 -7.23
CA LYS A 178 9.33 -11.41 -7.75
C LYS A 178 10.41 -10.94 -8.72
N THR A 179 10.13 -9.97 -9.59
CA THR A 179 11.14 -9.41 -10.51
C THR A 179 12.27 -8.74 -9.73
N GLU A 180 12.00 -8.11 -8.59
CA GLU A 180 13.02 -7.51 -7.73
C GLU A 180 13.82 -8.52 -6.90
N SER A 181 13.21 -9.64 -6.50
CA SER A 181 13.81 -10.58 -5.55
C SER A 181 14.37 -11.86 -6.17
N GLY A 182 13.98 -12.18 -7.41
CA GLY A 182 14.30 -13.44 -8.09
C GLY A 182 13.65 -14.68 -7.47
N ASP A 183 12.82 -14.53 -6.43
CA ASP A 183 12.32 -15.64 -5.62
C ASP A 183 10.89 -15.35 -5.13
N MET A 184 9.94 -16.20 -5.56
CA MET A 184 8.52 -16.04 -5.23
C MET A 184 8.23 -16.14 -3.73
N LYS A 185 8.91 -17.03 -3.00
CA LYS A 185 8.71 -17.18 -1.55
C LYS A 185 9.15 -15.91 -0.81
N LYS A 186 10.25 -15.30 -1.26
CA LYS A 186 10.71 -14.01 -0.71
C LYS A 186 9.77 -12.87 -1.10
N ALA A 187 9.25 -12.87 -2.33
CA ALA A 187 8.28 -11.90 -2.81
C ALA A 187 7.01 -11.92 -1.94
N GLU A 188 6.41 -13.08 -1.70
CA GLU A 188 5.23 -13.22 -0.85
C GLU A 188 5.46 -12.72 0.58
N LYS A 189 6.60 -13.06 1.19
CA LYS A 189 6.95 -12.56 2.52
C LYS A 189 7.07 -11.02 2.54
N LYS A 190 7.57 -10.42 1.47
CA LYS A 190 7.64 -8.96 1.32
C LYS A 190 6.24 -8.37 1.09
N SER A 191 5.39 -9.01 0.30
CA SER A 191 4.00 -8.60 0.05
C SER A 191 3.19 -8.50 1.33
N LYS A 192 3.30 -9.48 2.25
CA LYS A 192 2.62 -9.43 3.56
C LYS A 192 2.91 -8.15 4.35
N LYS A 193 4.15 -7.65 4.31
CA LYS A 193 4.49 -6.37 4.98
C LYS A 193 3.83 -5.17 4.32
N ILE A 194 3.72 -5.19 2.99
CA ILE A 194 3.06 -4.11 2.24
C ILE A 194 1.55 -4.16 2.46
N TYR A 195 0.94 -5.34 2.56
CA TYR A 195 -0.48 -5.48 2.93
C TYR A 195 -0.79 -4.82 4.28
N GLY A 196 0.05 -5.04 5.30
CA GLY A 196 -0.13 -4.37 6.59
C GLY A 196 0.06 -2.85 6.54
N TYR A 197 0.94 -2.32 5.67
CA TYR A 197 1.02 -0.86 5.47
C TYR A 197 -0.15 -0.31 4.66
N PHE A 198 -0.65 -1.08 3.70
CA PHE A 198 -1.82 -0.73 2.89
C PHE A 198 -3.06 -0.61 3.76
N GLU A 199 -3.32 -1.61 4.60
CA GLU A 199 -4.42 -1.63 5.57
C GLU A 199 -4.39 -0.41 6.48
N LYS A 200 -3.23 -0.13 7.10
CA LYS A 200 -3.05 1.06 7.93
C LYS A 200 -3.36 2.35 7.18
N LYS A 201 -2.94 2.44 5.90
CA LYS A 201 -3.21 3.64 5.11
C LYS A 201 -4.68 3.78 4.73
N ILE A 202 -5.36 2.67 4.43
CA ILE A 202 -6.81 2.67 4.19
C ILE A 202 -7.56 3.13 5.44
N GLU A 203 -7.15 2.67 6.62
CA GLU A 203 -7.74 3.11 7.89
C GLU A 203 -7.53 4.61 8.13
N GLU A 204 -6.32 5.13 7.91
CA GLU A 204 -6.05 6.57 7.97
C GLU A 204 -6.96 7.36 7.03
N LEU A 205 -7.10 6.91 5.77
CA LEU A 205 -7.95 7.56 4.77
C LEU A 205 -9.43 7.50 5.16
N ARG A 206 -9.88 6.39 5.77
CA ARG A 206 -11.24 6.21 6.29
C ARG A 206 -11.53 7.24 7.37
N ILE A 207 -10.65 7.37 8.37
CA ILE A 207 -10.80 8.33 9.47
C ILE A 207 -10.81 9.76 8.94
N LEU A 208 -9.86 10.11 8.06
CA LEU A 208 -9.74 11.46 7.50
C LEU A 208 -10.98 11.88 6.69
N ASN A 209 -11.63 10.94 6.01
CA ASN A 209 -12.79 11.21 5.17
C ASN A 209 -14.13 10.81 5.83
N GLY A 210 -14.12 10.35 7.08
CA GLY A 210 -15.29 9.79 7.76
C GLY A 210 -16.43 10.80 7.96
N SER A 211 -16.14 12.10 8.00
CA SER A 211 -17.16 13.16 8.04
C SER A 211 -17.77 13.46 6.66
N GLN A 212 -17.09 13.08 5.58
CA GLN A 212 -17.48 13.41 4.22
C GLN A 212 -18.20 12.27 3.51
N LEU A 213 -17.89 11.03 3.88
CA LEU A 213 -18.36 9.80 3.25
C LEU A 213 -19.11 8.94 4.29
N PRO A 214 -20.16 8.20 3.89
CA PRO A 214 -20.95 7.35 4.79
C PRO A 214 -20.18 6.07 5.14
N MET A 215 -19.13 6.21 5.97
CA MET A 215 -18.22 5.12 6.33
C MET A 215 -18.88 4.04 7.19
N ASP A 216 -20.02 4.34 7.80
CA ASP A 216 -20.90 3.40 8.50
C ASP A 216 -21.46 2.31 7.57
N LYS A 217 -21.52 2.56 6.26
CA LYS A 217 -21.95 1.58 5.25
C LYS A 217 -20.83 0.66 4.76
N PHE A 218 -19.59 0.93 5.14
CA PHE A 218 -18.42 0.19 4.69
C PHE A 218 -17.91 -0.72 5.81
N GLU A 219 -18.07 -2.03 5.63
CA GLU A 219 -17.47 -3.04 6.49
C GLU A 219 -16.12 -3.46 5.90
N PHE A 220 -15.04 -3.17 6.64
CA PHE A 220 -13.70 -3.61 6.27
C PHE A 220 -13.40 -4.92 6.98
N LYS A 221 -13.40 -6.01 6.22
CA LYS A 221 -13.23 -7.37 6.73
C LYS A 221 -11.82 -7.85 6.47
N HIS A 222 -11.12 -8.27 7.52
CA HIS A 222 -9.80 -8.90 7.37
C HIS A 222 -9.95 -10.31 6.82
N VAL A 223 -9.30 -10.59 5.69
CA VAL A 223 -9.38 -11.89 4.98
C VAL A 223 -8.02 -12.56 4.82
#